data_AF-A0AAU3WVK5-F1
#
_entry.id   AF-A0AAU3WVK5-F1
#
_cell.length_a   1.000
_cell.length_b   1.000
_cell.length_c   1.000
_cell.angle_alpha   90.00
_cell.angle_beta   90.00
_cell.angle_gamma   90.00
#
_symmetry.space_group_name_H-M   'P 1'
#
loop_
_entity.id
_entity.type
_entity.pdbx_description
1 polymer ?
#
loop_
_entity_poly.entity_id
_entity_poly.type
_entity_poly.pdbx_seq_one_letter_code
_entity_poly.pdbx_strand_id
1 'polypeptide(L)'
;MGSQDQHRENEPQTAAEAFAKAAELEQAAADSSDRDAIAEQRGEASRLRHKAGLLRRDERRQERREKTRKDAAAIDAMRAGHGSDAA
;
A
#
# COMPACT_ATOMS: atom_id res chain seq x y z
N MET A 1 17.24 8.76 22.60
CA MET A 1 15.93 9.10 22.02
C MET A 1 15.94 8.81 20.52
N GLY A 2 15.85 7.55 20.10
CA GLY A 2 15.97 7.19 18.67
C GLY A 2 15.33 5.86 18.24
N SER A 3 14.57 5.21 19.11
CA SER A 3 13.94 3.93 18.80
C SER A 3 12.67 4.05 17.96
N GLN A 4 12.01 5.22 17.92
CA GLN A 4 10.73 5.37 17.23
C GLN A 4 10.86 5.52 15.71
N ASP A 5 12.00 6.03 15.21
CA ASP A 5 12.22 6.16 13.77
C ASP A 5 12.69 4.86 13.11
N GLN A 6 13.44 3.99 13.82
CA GLN A 6 13.87 2.70 13.27
C GLN A 6 12.71 1.74 12.97
N HIS A 7 11.60 1.83 13.71
CA HIS A 7 10.41 1.03 13.43
C HIS A 7 9.67 1.50 12.17
N ARG A 8 9.73 2.81 11.84
CA ARG A 8 9.13 3.34 10.60
C ARG A 8 9.88 2.91 9.36
N GLU A 9 11.20 2.74 9.44
CA GLU A 9 12.02 2.31 8.30
C GLU A 9 11.71 0.87 7.86
N ASN A 10 11.30 0.01 8.79
CA ASN A 10 10.99 -1.41 8.52
C ASN A 10 9.49 -1.71 8.38
N GLU A 11 8.67 -0.67 8.29
CA GLU A 11 7.23 -0.79 8.11
C GLU A 11 6.87 -0.98 6.63
N PRO A 12 5.93 -1.88 6.29
CA PRO A 12 5.49 -2.06 4.91
C PRO A 12 4.95 -0.77 4.30
N GLN A 13 5.37 -0.46 3.08
CA GLN A 13 4.97 0.74 2.34
C GLN A 13 3.83 0.45 1.37
N THR A 14 3.73 -0.79 0.88
CA THR A 14 2.66 -1.23 -0.02
C THR A 14 1.74 -2.25 0.64
N ALA A 15 0.52 -2.37 0.10
CA ALA A 15 -0.41 -3.41 0.54
C ALA A 15 0.16 -4.81 0.33
N ALA A 16 0.89 -5.03 -0.77
CA ALA A 16 1.50 -6.31 -1.11
C ALA A 16 2.58 -6.71 -0.08
N GLU A 17 3.49 -5.79 0.26
CA GLU A 17 4.50 -6.02 1.30
C GLU A 17 3.88 -6.35 2.65
N ALA A 18 2.81 -5.62 3.03
CA ALA A 18 2.12 -5.84 4.29
C ALA A 18 1.46 -7.23 4.34
N PHE A 19 0.87 -7.70 3.23
CA PHE A 19 0.34 -9.06 3.15
C PHE A 19 1.43 -10.12 3.16
N ALA A 20 2.54 -9.90 2.46
CA ALA A 20 3.67 -10.83 2.45
C ALA A 20 4.25 -11.02 3.86
N LYS A 21 4.55 -9.91 4.54
CA LYS A 21 5.08 -9.95 5.91
C LYS A 21 4.10 -10.56 6.91
N ALA A 22 2.79 -10.33 6.74
CA ALA A 22 1.77 -11.01 7.55
C ALA A 22 1.74 -12.52 7.30
N ALA A 23 1.92 -12.97 6.05
CA ALA A 23 1.96 -14.40 5.72
C ALA A 23 3.22 -15.07 6.30
N GLU A 24 4.37 -14.40 6.24
CA GLU A 24 5.62 -14.86 6.86
C GLU A 24 5.45 -15.04 8.38
N LEU A 25 4.82 -14.08 9.06
CA LEU A 25 4.55 -14.18 10.50
C LEU A 25 3.57 -15.30 10.85
N GLU A 26 2.53 -15.52 10.04
CA GLU A 26 1.61 -16.65 10.25
C GLU A 26 2.29 -18.00 10.03
N GLN A 27 3.21 -18.09 9.07
CA GLN A 27 3.99 -19.30 8.85
C GLN A 27 4.97 -19.54 9.99
N ALA A 28 5.68 -18.51 10.46
CA ALA A 28 6.53 -18.60 11.65
C ALA A 28 5.73 -19.02 12.90
N ALA A 29 4.49 -18.56 13.03
CA ALA A 29 3.59 -18.96 14.11
C ALA A 29 3.06 -20.39 13.94
N ALA A 30 3.00 -20.93 12.73
CA ALA A 30 2.64 -22.33 12.50
C ALA A 30 3.80 -23.27 12.85
N ASP A 31 5.05 -22.82 12.61
CA ASP A 31 6.26 -23.59 12.85
C ASP A 31 6.78 -23.47 14.30
N SER A 32 6.30 -22.47 15.06
CA SER A 32 6.66 -22.27 16.46
C SER A 32 5.95 -23.24 17.40
N SER A 33 6.66 -23.71 18.43
CA SER A 33 6.10 -24.47 19.55
C SER A 33 5.80 -23.61 20.79
N ASP A 34 6.23 -22.34 20.79
CA ASP A 34 6.04 -21.42 21.90
C ASP A 34 4.71 -20.66 21.76
N ARG A 35 3.78 -20.90 22.69
CA ARG A 35 2.43 -20.33 22.67
C ARG A 35 2.43 -18.81 22.75
N ASP A 36 3.36 -18.21 23.48
CA ASP A 36 3.41 -16.76 23.64
C ASP A 36 3.90 -16.11 22.34
N ALA A 37 4.95 -16.68 21.74
CA ALA A 37 5.45 -16.26 20.43
C ALA A 37 4.38 -16.42 19.33
N ILE A 38 3.61 -17.52 19.33
CA ILE A 38 2.52 -17.74 18.37
C ILE A 38 1.44 -16.66 18.50
N ALA A 39 1.04 -16.32 19.72
CA ALA A 39 0.01 -15.30 19.97
C ALA A 39 0.48 -13.92 19.51
N GLU A 40 1.73 -13.57 19.80
CA GLU A 40 2.36 -12.31 19.36
C GLU A 40 2.43 -12.22 17.84
N GLN A 41 2.98 -13.23 17.17
CA GLN A 41 3.14 -13.29 15.72
C GLN A 41 1.79 -13.23 14.99
N ARG A 42 0.77 -13.95 15.48
CA ARG A 42 -0.60 -13.87 14.92
C ARG A 42 -1.23 -12.50 15.15
N GLY A 43 -0.98 -11.89 16.31
CA GLY A 43 -1.41 -10.54 16.60
C GLY A 43 -0.81 -9.52 15.64
N GLU A 44 0.49 -9.61 15.39
CA GLU A 44 1.20 -8.73 14.45
C GLU A 44 0.77 -8.97 13.00
N ALA A 45 0.62 -10.23 12.57
CA ALA A 45 0.09 -10.56 11.25
C ALA A 45 -1.31 -9.96 11.01
N SER A 46 -2.19 -10.00 12.02
CA SER A 46 -3.51 -9.38 11.95
C SER A 46 -3.43 -7.85 11.78
N ARG A 47 -2.53 -7.19 12.53
CA ARG A 47 -2.29 -5.73 12.39
C ARG A 47 -1.79 -5.38 11.00
N LEU A 48 -0.85 -6.17 10.45
CA LEU A 48 -0.32 -5.98 9.12
C LEU A 48 -1.38 -6.17 8.02
N ARG A 49 -2.25 -7.17 8.15
CA ARG A 49 -3.41 -7.35 7.24
C ARG A 49 -4.35 -6.16 7.27
N HIS A 50 -4.63 -5.61 8.45
CA HIS A 50 -5.43 -4.40 8.58
C HIS A 50 -4.75 -3.21 7.88
N LYS A 51 -3.44 -3.00 8.12
CA LYS A 51 -2.63 -1.96 7.44
C LYS A 51 -2.64 -2.15 5.92
N ALA A 52 -2.49 -3.38 5.43
CA ALA A 52 -2.57 -3.71 4.01
C ALA A 52 -3.93 -3.28 3.40
N GLY A 53 -5.02 -3.47 4.14
CA GLY A 53 -6.35 -3.00 3.75
C GLY A 53 -6.46 -1.48 3.60
N LEU A 54 -5.78 -0.72 4.46
CA LEU A 54 -5.70 0.74 4.37
C LEU A 54 -4.83 1.19 3.18
N LEU A 55 -3.62 0.64 3.06
CA LEU A 55 -2.70 0.94 1.95
C LEU A 55 -3.35 0.67 0.59
N ARG A 56 -4.07 -0.46 0.46
CA ARG A 56 -4.78 -0.81 -0.78
C ARG A 56 -5.88 0.18 -1.15
N ARG A 57 -6.53 0.80 -0.15
CA ARG A 57 -7.53 1.86 -0.41
C ARG A 57 -6.86 3.12 -0.90
N ASP A 58 -5.72 3.47 -0.30
CA ASP A 58 -4.94 4.65 -0.68
C ASP A 58 -4.32 4.51 -2.07
N GLU A 59 -3.73 3.35 -2.40
CA GLU A 59 -3.23 3.01 -3.75
C GLU A 59 -4.32 3.21 -4.80
N ARG A 60 -5.51 2.61 -4.62
CA ARG A 60 -6.65 2.81 -5.54
C ARG A 60 -7.10 4.26 -5.65
N ARG A 61 -7.00 5.03 -4.57
CA ARG A 61 -7.33 6.46 -4.60
C ARG A 61 -6.31 7.23 -5.44
N GLN A 62 -5.03 6.89 -5.36
CA GLN A 62 -3.99 7.49 -6.18
C GLN A 62 -4.16 7.13 -7.65
N GLU A 63 -4.40 5.85 -7.97
CA GLU A 63 -4.68 5.39 -9.35
C GLU A 63 -5.84 6.16 -9.99
N ARG A 64 -6.94 6.35 -9.25
CA ARG A 64 -8.09 7.13 -9.73
C ARG A 64 -7.72 8.59 -10.02
N ARG A 65 -6.97 9.22 -9.12
CA ARG A 65 -6.52 10.61 -9.30
C ARG A 65 -5.60 10.74 -10.50
N GLU A 66 -4.68 9.79 -10.68
CA GLU A 66 -3.77 9.79 -11.81
C GLU A 66 -4.53 9.58 -13.12
N LYS A 67 -5.48 8.64 -13.15
CA LYS A 67 -6.36 8.46 -14.31
C LYS A 67 -7.10 9.74 -14.66
N THR A 68 -7.75 10.39 -13.68
CA THR A 68 -8.45 11.65 -13.92
C THR A 68 -7.52 12.75 -14.44
N ARG A 69 -6.28 12.83 -13.95
CA ARG A 69 -5.28 13.79 -14.46
C ARG A 69 -4.89 13.50 -15.90
N LYS A 70 -4.69 12.23 -16.26
CA LYS A 70 -4.38 11.80 -17.63
C LYS A 70 -5.54 12.09 -18.58
N ASP A 71 -6.77 11.78 -18.14
CA ASP A 71 -7.99 12.05 -18.92
C ASP A 71 -8.16 13.56 -19.15
N ALA A 72 -7.94 14.41 -18.14
CA ALA A 72 -7.98 15.86 -18.28
C ALA A 72 -6.91 16.38 -19.25
N ALA A 73 -5.66 15.90 -19.12
CA ALA A 73 -4.58 16.28 -20.02
C ALA A 73 -4.85 15.86 -21.47
N ALA A 74 -5.46 14.70 -21.69
CA ALA A 74 -5.87 14.24 -23.02
C ALA A 74 -6.95 15.13 -23.64
N ILE A 75 -7.95 15.56 -22.84
CA ILE A 75 -9.00 16.50 -23.28
C ILE A 75 -8.39 17.85 -23.64
N ASP A 76 -7.50 18.38 -22.81
CA ASP A 76 -6.83 19.66 -23.06
C ASP A 76 -5.97 19.60 -24.33
N ALA A 77 -5.26 18.49 -24.57
CA ALA A 77 -4.49 18.27 -25.79
C ALA A 77 -5.37 18.22 -27.05
N MET A 78 -6.53 17.54 -27.00
CA MET A 78 -7.50 17.54 -28.11
C MET A 78 -8.06 18.93 -28.40
N ARG A 79 -8.32 19.73 -27.35
CA ARG A 79 -8.82 21.10 -27.50
C ARG A 79 -7.78 22.03 -28.14
N ALA A 80 -6.50 21.89 -27.77
CA ALA A 80 -5.41 22.66 -28.36
C ALA A 80 -5.13 22.25 -29.82
N GLY A 81 -5.24 20.95 -30.14
CA GLY A 81 -5.09 20.42 -31.50
C GLY A 81 -6.20 20.86 -32.46
N HIS A 82 -7.45 20.95 -31.99
CA HIS A 82 -8.58 21.41 -32.83
C HIS A 82 -8.67 22.94 -32.98
N GLY A 83 -8.03 23.71 -32.10
CA GLY A 83 -8.00 25.19 -32.19
C GLY A 83 -6.91 25.75 -33.11
N SER A 84 -5.97 24.92 -33.57
CA SER A 84 -4.84 25.34 -34.42
C SER A 84 -5.08 25.15 -35.92
N ASP A 85 -6.20 24.56 -36.32
CA ASP A 85 -6.58 24.33 -37.73
C ASP A 85 -7.69 25.30 -38.22
N ALA A 86 -8.00 26.33 -37.43
CA ALA A 86 -9.08 27.30 -37.69
C ALA A 86 -8.61 28.77 -37.80
N ALA A 87 -7.32 29.02 -38.03
CA ALA A 87 -6.75 30.36 -38.26
C ALA A 87 -6.01 30.41 -39.60
#